data_AF-A0A6J2TGK1-F1
#
_entry.id   AF-A0A6J2TGK1-F1
#
_cell.length_a   1.000
_cell.length_b   1.000
_cell.length_c   1.000
_cell.angle_alpha   90.00
_cell.angle_beta   90.00
_cell.angle_gamma   90.00
#
_symmetry.space_group_name_H-M   'P 1'
#
loop_
_entity.id
_entity.type
_entity.pdbx_description
1 polymer ?
#
loop_
_entity_poly.entity_id
_entity_poly.type
_entity_poly.pdbx_seq_one_letter_code
_entity_poly.pdbx_strand_id
1 'polypeptide(L)'
;MRLYEVSVCLLLLPLCLLIAACWGGKTTTIVRHTETTDPQADGFWANKTTWSSRWVKYWRPKAIYVPVWKKVWTPTIHNEWVPLPNAPNSWQKDEHGYKHKNLI
;
A
#
# COMPACT_ATOMS: atom_id res chain seq x y z
N MET A 1 -8.82 1.49 -45.38
CA MET A 1 -9.02 0.74 -44.12
C MET A 1 -7.78 0.57 -43.23
N ARG A 2 -6.55 0.96 -43.62
CA ARG A 2 -5.37 0.78 -42.73
C ARG A 2 -5.02 1.96 -41.83
N LEU A 3 -5.55 3.17 -42.09
CA LEU A 3 -5.15 4.38 -41.36
C LEU A 3 -5.85 4.53 -40.00
N TYR A 4 -7.10 4.06 -39.87
CA TYR A 4 -7.83 4.10 -38.60
C TYR A 4 -7.27 3.07 -37.61
N GLU A 5 -6.86 1.89 -38.08
CA GLU A 5 -6.19 0.85 -37.26
C GLU A 5 -4.92 1.39 -36.62
N VAL A 6 -4.06 2.05 -37.41
CA VAL A 6 -2.80 2.64 -36.93
C VAL A 6 -3.08 3.79 -35.96
N SER A 7 -4.08 4.63 -36.25
CA SER A 7 -4.49 5.74 -35.37
C SER A 7 -5.05 5.26 -34.03
N VAL A 8 -5.81 4.17 -34.02
CA VAL A 8 -6.37 3.58 -32.80
C VAL A 8 -5.26 2.96 -31.95
N CYS A 9 -4.31 2.24 -32.57
CA CYS A 9 -3.15 1.69 -31.87
C CYS A 9 -2.25 2.77 -31.25
N LEU A 10 -2.06 3.91 -31.93
CA LEU A 10 -1.22 5.01 -31.45
C LEU A 10 -1.81 5.71 -30.21
N LEU A 11 -3.13 5.66 -30.04
CA LEU A 11 -3.85 6.21 -28.89
C LEU A 11 -4.02 5.18 -27.75
N LEU A 12 -4.16 3.90 -28.06
CA LEU A 12 -4.30 2.84 -27.05
C LEU A 12 -2.99 2.51 -26.33
N LEU A 13 -1.85 2.56 -27.02
CA LEU A 13 -0.52 2.31 -26.44
C LEU A 13 -0.19 3.18 -25.21
N PRO A 14 -0.31 4.53 -25.26
CA PRO A 14 -0.05 5.37 -24.09
C PRO A 14 -1.09 5.15 -22.98
N LEU A 15 -2.34 4.84 -23.33
CA LEU A 15 -3.39 4.54 -22.35
C LEU A 15 -3.09 3.26 -21.57
N CYS A 16 -2.62 2.20 -22.25
CA CYS A 16 -2.20 0.95 -21.60
C CYS A 16 -1.01 1.15 -20.66
N LEU A 17 -0.04 2.00 -21.03
CA LEU A 17 1.11 2.33 -20.18
C LEU A 17 0.70 3.10 -18.92
N LEU A 18 -0.30 3.99 -19.02
CA LEU A 18 -0.86 4.71 -17.88
C LEU A 18 -1.57 3.77 -16.90
N ILE A 19 -2.31 2.78 -17.40
CA ILE A 19 -2.99 1.78 -16.57
C ILE A 19 -1.97 0.86 -15.88
N ALA A 20 -0.93 0.45 -16.59
CA ALA A 20 0.14 -0.41 -16.04
C ALA A 20 0.93 0.29 -14.92
N ALA A 21 1.15 1.60 -15.01
CA ALA A 21 1.84 2.37 -13.97
C ALA A 21 1.07 2.42 -12.62
N CYS A 22 -0.23 2.10 -12.62
CA CYS A 22 -1.04 2.07 -11.41
C CYS A 22 -0.95 0.75 -10.62
N TRP A 23 -0.27 -0.27 -11.12
CA TRP A 23 -0.21 -1.61 -10.50
C TRP A 23 0.98 -1.85 -9.56
N GLY A 24 1.57 -0.80 -9.00
CA GLY A 24 2.57 -0.92 -7.92
C GLY A 24 1.96 -1.55 -6.67
N GLY A 25 2.09 -2.88 -6.53
CA GLY A 25 1.62 -3.64 -5.38
C GLY A 25 2.35 -3.26 -4.08
N LYS A 26 1.62 -3.31 -2.96
CA LYS A 26 2.17 -3.06 -1.62
C LYS A 26 2.74 -4.37 -1.06
N THR A 27 4.06 -4.50 -0.96
CA THR A 27 4.71 -5.64 -0.31
C THR A 27 4.41 -5.60 1.19
N THR A 28 3.81 -6.65 1.74
CA THR A 28 3.56 -6.82 3.18
C THR A 28 4.36 -8.03 3.67
N THR A 29 5.08 -7.88 4.78
CA THR A 29 5.89 -8.95 5.40
C THR A 29 5.16 -9.43 6.65
N ILE A 30 4.69 -10.68 6.65
CA ILE A 30 4.00 -11.31 7.78
C ILE A 30 5.05 -11.92 8.72
N VAL A 31 5.01 -11.56 10.01
CA VAL A 31 5.86 -12.15 11.05
C VAL A 31 5.00 -13.04 11.93
N ARG A 32 5.39 -14.30 12.12
CA ARG A 32 4.70 -15.24 13.04
C ARG A 32 5.67 -15.66 14.13
N HIS A 33 5.29 -15.50 15.39
CA HIS A 33 6.08 -16.00 16.51
C HIS A 33 5.55 -17.38 16.93
N THR A 34 6.31 -18.44 16.62
CA THR A 34 5.90 -19.83 16.86
C THR A 34 5.74 -20.19 18.35
N GLU A 35 6.14 -19.32 19.28
CA GLU A 35 6.24 -19.65 20.71
C GLU A 35 5.66 -18.58 21.67
N THR A 36 4.84 -17.64 21.20
CA THR A 36 4.30 -16.59 22.10
C THR A 36 2.85 -16.88 22.53
N THR A 37 2.62 -16.91 23.84
CA THR A 37 1.29 -17.15 24.46
C THR A 37 0.33 -15.97 24.30
N ASP A 38 0.81 -14.84 23.80
CA ASP A 38 0.05 -13.60 23.59
C ASP A 38 -0.35 -13.44 22.11
N PRO A 39 -1.64 -13.59 21.74
CA PRO A 39 -2.12 -13.40 20.37
C PRO A 39 -1.97 -11.94 19.88
N GLN A 40 -1.71 -10.97 20.77
CA GLN A 40 -1.44 -9.58 20.39
C GLN A 40 0.00 -9.38 19.90
N ALA A 41 0.90 -10.32 20.21
CA ALA A 41 2.29 -10.34 19.73
C ALA A 41 2.43 -10.88 18.29
N ASP A 42 1.39 -11.55 17.76
CA ASP A 42 1.37 -12.02 16.38
C ASP A 42 0.69 -11.00 15.45
N GLY A 43 1.39 -10.59 14.39
CA GLY A 43 0.94 -9.51 13.52
C GLY A 43 1.79 -9.37 12.26
N PHE A 44 1.48 -8.34 11.48
CA PHE A 44 2.28 -7.99 10.31
C PHE A 44 2.59 -6.50 10.28
N TRP A 45 3.76 -6.15 9.75
CA TRP A 45 4.11 -4.77 9.48
C TRP A 45 3.39 -4.33 8.20
N ALA A 46 2.48 -3.37 8.34
CA ALA A 46 1.76 -2.76 7.23
C ALA A 46 2.33 -1.37 6.93
N ASN A 47 2.63 -1.12 5.65
CA ASN A 47 2.96 0.23 5.19
C ASN A 47 1.67 0.98 4.85
N LYS A 48 1.34 1.99 5.65
CA LYS A 48 0.23 2.90 5.41
C LYS A 48 0.74 4.18 4.75
N THR A 49 0.50 4.29 3.45
CA THR A 49 0.77 5.53 2.70
C THR A 49 -0.36 6.52 2.95
N THR A 50 -0.04 7.64 3.58
CA THR A 50 -0.95 8.78 3.74
C THR A 50 -0.41 9.97 2.96
N TRP A 51 -1.29 10.87 2.53
CA TRP A 51 -0.88 12.10 1.86
C TRP A 51 -0.89 13.24 2.88
N SER A 52 0.25 13.87 3.10
CA SER A 52 0.36 15.03 3.99
C SER A 52 0.80 16.26 3.20
N SER A 53 0.30 17.43 3.60
CA SER A 53 0.72 18.70 3.02
C SER A 53 1.86 19.29 3.84
N ARG A 54 2.96 19.67 3.17
CA ARG A 54 4.11 20.33 3.81
C ARG A 54 4.53 21.57 3.02
N TRP A 55 5.07 22.54 3.73
CA TRP A 55 5.70 23.71 3.11
C TRP A 55 7.15 23.39 2.75
N VAL A 56 7.50 23.61 1.49
CA VAL A 56 8.87 23.42 1.00
C VAL A 56 9.41 24.76 0.54
N LYS A 57 10.62 25.08 0.99
CA LYS A 57 11.38 26.25 0.55
C LYS A 57 12.03 25.92 -0.79
N TYR A 58 11.78 26.75 -1.79
CA TYR A 58 12.40 26.64 -3.09
C TYR A 58 13.05 27.96 -3.50
N TRP A 59 14.15 27.85 -4.23
CA TRP A 59 14.89 29.01 -4.73
C TRP A 59 14.46 29.26 -6.18
N ARG A 60 13.88 30.43 -6.42
CA ARG A 60 13.53 30.86 -7.78
C ARG A 60 14.75 31.54 -8.42
N PRO A 61 15.18 31.12 -9.62
CA PRO A 61 16.18 31.88 -10.36
C PRO A 61 15.56 33.23 -10.76
N LYS A 62 16.22 34.30 -10.33
CA LYS A 62 16.01 35.70 -10.71
C LYS A 62 17.39 36.36 -10.72
N ALA A 63 17.47 37.67 -10.95
CA ALA A 63 18.72 38.43 -10.82
C ALA A 63 19.42 38.21 -9.46
N ILE A 64 18.63 37.99 -8.41
CA ILE A 64 19.07 37.49 -7.09
C ILE A 64 18.14 36.34 -6.72
N TYR A 65 18.67 35.24 -6.19
CA TYR A 65 17.86 34.09 -5.78
C TYR A 65 16.88 34.46 -4.67
N VAL A 66 15.59 34.31 -4.94
CA VAL A 66 14.52 34.63 -3.98
C VAL A 66 14.00 33.34 -3.35
N PRO A 67 13.94 33.24 -2.01
CA PRO A 67 13.32 32.11 -1.34
C PRO A 67 11.80 32.26 -1.42
N VAL A 68 11.13 31.20 -1.87
CA VAL A 68 9.67 31.17 -1.90
C VAL A 68 9.20 29.89 -1.22
N TRP A 69 8.04 29.97 -0.56
CA TRP A 69 7.40 28.85 0.09
C TRP A 69 6.28 28.30 -0.80
N LYS A 70 6.33 27.00 -1.10
CA LYS A 70 5.26 26.31 -1.83
C LYS A 70 4.67 25.22 -0.95
N LYS A 71 3.33 25.13 -0.95
CA LYS A 71 2.63 23.99 -0.35
C LYS A 71 2.70 22.82 -1.32
N VAL A 72 3.27 21.71 -0.86
CA VAL A 72 3.46 20.48 -1.64
C VAL A 72 2.79 19.32 -0.91
N TRP A 73 2.13 18.46 -1.66
CA TRP A 73 1.59 17.19 -1.18
C TRP A 73 2.61 16.09 -1.45
N THR A 74 3.00 15.36 -0.41
CA THR A 74 4.00 14.29 -0.53
C THR A 74 3.47 13.03 0.14
N PRO A 75 3.63 11.85 -0.47
CA PRO A 75 3.28 10.60 0.18
C PRO A 75 4.17 10.42 1.42
N THR A 76 3.54 10.21 2.57
CA THR A 76 4.20 9.89 3.82
C THR A 76 3.91 8.43 4.15
N ILE A 77 4.96 7.63 4.27
CA ILE A 77 4.86 6.21 4.55
C ILE A 77 5.03 6.03 6.06
N HIS A 78 4.01 5.48 6.70
CA HIS A 78 4.05 5.11 8.11
C HIS A 78 3.96 3.59 8.23
N ASN A 79 4.83 3.00 9.04
CA ASN A 79 4.75 1.58 9.40
C ASN A 79 3.82 1.44 10.61
N GLU A 80 2.76 0.67 10.45
CA GLU A 80 1.81 0.34 11.51
C GLU A 80 1.86 -1.17 11.76
N TRP A 81 1.94 -1.58 13.02
CA TRP A 81 1.81 -2.97 13.41
C TRP A 81 0.33 -3.34 13.42
N VAL A 82 -0.06 -4.32 12.60
CA VAL A 82 -1.44 -4.79 12.54
C VAL A 82 -1.51 -6.17 13.18
N PRO A 83 -2.24 -6.34 14.30
CA PRO A 83 -2.41 -7.65 14.92
C PRO A 83 -3.22 -8.56 14.01
N LEU A 84 -2.95 -9.87 14.07
CA LEU A 84 -3.76 -10.84 13.36
C LEU A 84 -5.21 -10.83 13.89
N PRO A 85 -6.21 -11.03 13.02
CA PRO A 85 -7.59 -11.17 13.49
C PRO A 85 -7.71 -12.41 14.38
N ASN A 86 -8.45 -12.27 15.48
CA ASN A 86 -8.80 -13.40 16.33
C ASN A 86 -9.53 -14.48 15.52
N ALA A 87 -9.29 -15.75 15.84
CA ALA A 87 -9.99 -16.86 15.22
C ALA A 87 -11.52 -16.70 15.39
N PRO A 88 -12.32 -17.05 14.37
CA PRO A 88 -13.77 -17.06 14.49
C PRO A 88 -14.26 -17.92 15.67
N ASN A 89 -15.33 -17.47 16.34
CA ASN A 89 -15.94 -18.19 17.47
C ASN A 89 -16.42 -19.61 17.10
N SER A 90 -16.58 -19.90 15.81
CA SER A 90 -16.92 -21.21 15.25
C SER A 90 -15.72 -22.16 15.13
N TRP A 91 -14.52 -21.79 15.59
CA TRP A 91 -13.36 -22.68 15.58
C TRP A 91 -13.07 -23.18 17.01
N GLN A 92 -12.81 -24.47 17.17
CA GLN A 92 -12.28 -25.03 18.41
C GLN A 92 -10.75 -25.18 18.27
N LYS A 93 -10.03 -24.85 19.35
CA LYS A 93 -8.58 -25.04 19.44
C LYS A 93 -8.30 -26.48 19.87
N ASP A 94 -7.63 -27.25 19.03
CA ASP A 94 -7.07 -28.56 19.35
C ASP A 94 -5.54 -28.46 19.49
N GLU A 95 -4.89 -29.58 19.82
CA GLU A 95 -3.42 -29.67 20.00
C GLU A 95 -2.63 -29.42 18.70
N HIS A 96 -3.31 -29.40 17.55
CA HIS A 96 -2.72 -29.26 16.21
C HIS A 96 -3.17 -27.99 15.46
N GLY A 97 -4.07 -27.17 16.02
CA GLY A 97 -4.56 -25.93 15.41
C GLY A 97 -6.05 -25.65 15.64
N TYR A 98 -6.66 -24.93 14.70
CA TYR A 98 -8.08 -24.58 14.74
C TYR A 98 -8.85 -25.44 13.73
N LYS A 99 -9.90 -26.14 14.19
CA LYS A 99 -10.85 -26.83 13.31
C LYS A 99 -12.24 -26.20 13.36
N HIS A 100 -12.88 -26.18 12.19
CA HIS A 100 -14.29 -25.80 12.05
C HIS A 100 -15.16 -26.83 12.78
N LYS A 101 -16.09 -26.38 13.64
CA LYS A 101 -17.03 -27.31 14.28
C LYS A 101 -17.92 -27.88 13.18
N ASN A 102 -17.95 -29.20 13.04
CA ASN A 102 -18.98 -29.84 12.22
C ASN A 102 -20.29 -29.70 13.00
N LEU A 103 -21.22 -28.91 12.45
CA LEU A 103 -22.61 -28.90 12.89
C LEU A 103 -23.20 -30.25 12.45
N ILE A 104 -23.52 -31.08 13.45
CA ILE A 104 -24.31 -32.31 13.29
C ILE A 104 -25.73 -31.91 12.88
#